data_AF-A0A1E4H9M3-F1
#
_entry.id   AF-A0A1E4H9M3-F1
#
_cell.length_a   1.000
_cell.length_b   1.000
_cell.length_c   1.000
_cell.angle_alpha   90.00
_cell.angle_beta   90.00
_cell.angle_gamma   90.00
#
_symmetry.space_group_name_H-M   'P 1'
#
loop_
_entity.id
_entity.type
_entity.pdbx_description
1 polymer ?
#
loop_
_entity_poly.entity_id
_entity_poly.type
_entity_poly.pdbx_seq_one_letter_code
_entity_poly.pdbx_strand_id
1 'polypeptide(L)'
;MGVPAERLGGYGDRRANHHVMIRGTFDNQRLDNQLAGATGNSVYEKAVLRVRDDVAVGYPVNMSLKQTNLFPHMVIQMTAIGEEAGALDAMLFKVAEYYEQEVNNSVDALASLIEPMIMVIIGVLVGGMVVGMYLPIFKLAAVV
;
A
#
# COMPACT_ATOMS: atom_id res chain seq x y z
N MET A 1 33.46 -60.31 22.78
CA MET A 1 33.25 -60.76 21.39
C MET A 1 31.76 -60.60 21.14
N GLY A 2 31.23 -59.67 20.35
CA GLY A 2 31.82 -58.65 19.48
C GLY A 2 30.95 -57.39 19.48
N VAL A 3 31.54 -56.30 19.00
CA VAL A 3 30.91 -55.00 18.82
C VAL A 3 29.93 -55.09 17.63
N PRO A 4 28.64 -54.69 17.75
CA PRO A 4 27.76 -54.58 16.59
C PRO A 4 28.18 -53.40 15.69
N ALA A 5 28.03 -53.61 14.38
CA ALA A 5 28.64 -52.83 13.31
C ALA A 5 27.90 -51.52 13.01
N GLU A 6 28.25 -50.44 13.70
CA GLU A 6 27.83 -49.06 13.35
C GLU A 6 28.99 -48.18 12.86
N ARG A 7 30.02 -48.81 12.31
CA ARG A 7 31.02 -48.13 11.48
C ARG A 7 30.82 -48.44 10.01
N LEU A 8 29.79 -47.87 9.40
CA LEU A 8 29.72 -47.65 7.95
C LEU A 8 28.85 -46.43 7.69
N GLY A 9 29.38 -45.43 6.97
CA GLY A 9 28.53 -44.34 6.47
C GLY A 9 29.03 -42.91 6.71
N GLY A 10 30.34 -42.70 6.74
CA GLY A 10 30.83 -41.50 6.07
C GLY A 10 30.40 -41.58 4.59
N TYR A 11 30.11 -40.41 4.01
CA TYR A 11 29.85 -40.15 2.58
C TYR A 11 28.38 -40.15 2.12
N GLY A 12 27.82 -38.95 2.03
CA GLY A 12 26.54 -38.64 1.39
C GLY A 12 25.79 -37.67 2.28
N ASP A 13 25.89 -36.35 2.12
CA ASP A 13 25.30 -35.73 0.95
C ASP A 13 25.72 -34.25 0.87
N ARG A 14 26.79 -33.95 0.12
CA ARG A 14 27.17 -32.57 -0.22
C ARG A 14 26.24 -31.97 -1.29
N ARG A 15 25.28 -32.73 -1.83
CA ARG A 15 24.29 -32.25 -2.81
C ARG A 15 23.01 -31.74 -2.14
N ALA A 16 22.68 -32.21 -0.93
CA ALA A 16 21.57 -31.68 -0.12
C ALA A 16 21.75 -30.19 0.23
N ASN A 17 22.98 -29.74 0.49
CA ASN A 17 23.22 -28.34 0.88
C ASN A 17 23.08 -27.36 -0.30
N HIS A 18 23.42 -27.79 -1.52
CA HIS A 18 23.26 -26.97 -2.72
C HIS A 18 21.79 -26.90 -3.18
N HIS A 19 21.01 -27.96 -2.93
CA HIS A 19 19.61 -28.04 -3.32
C HIS A 19 18.67 -27.22 -2.41
N VAL A 20 19.04 -27.02 -1.14
CA VAL A 20 18.32 -26.15 -0.20
C VAL A 20 18.60 -24.66 -0.46
N MET A 21 19.84 -24.31 -0.85
CA MET A 21 20.23 -22.93 -1.17
C MET A 21 19.53 -22.36 -2.42
N ILE A 22 19.27 -23.21 -3.43
CA ILE A 22 18.51 -22.82 -4.63
C ILE A 22 17.06 -22.54 -4.22
N ARG A 23 16.36 -23.44 -3.52
CA ARG A 23 14.96 -23.21 -3.09
C ARG A 23 14.78 -21.97 -2.21
N GLY A 24 15.70 -21.68 -1.27
CA GLY A 24 15.59 -20.52 -0.38
C GLY A 24 15.75 -19.15 -1.08
N THR A 25 16.50 -19.08 -2.19
CA THR A 25 16.68 -17.83 -2.96
C THR A 25 15.52 -17.56 -3.93
N PHE A 26 14.91 -18.59 -4.50
CA PHE A 26 13.70 -18.44 -5.33
C PHE A 26 12.44 -18.13 -4.51
N ASP A 27 12.37 -18.55 -3.25
CA ASP A 27 11.20 -18.25 -2.39
C ASP A 27 11.15 -16.77 -2.02
N ASN A 28 12.30 -16.15 -1.70
CA ASN A 28 12.38 -14.71 -1.44
C ASN A 28 11.99 -13.88 -2.68
N GLN A 29 12.42 -14.25 -3.89
CA GLN A 29 12.03 -13.55 -5.12
C GLN A 29 10.54 -13.68 -5.48
N ARG A 30 9.85 -14.73 -5.02
CA ARG A 30 8.41 -14.93 -5.27
C ARG A 30 7.54 -14.10 -4.34
N LEU A 31 8.03 -13.79 -3.14
CA LEU A 31 7.36 -12.89 -2.20
C LEU A 31 7.46 -11.44 -2.68
N ASP A 32 8.64 -11.04 -3.17
CA ASP A 32 8.88 -9.71 -3.76
C ASP A 32 7.90 -9.43 -4.91
N ASN A 33 7.75 -10.38 -5.85
CA ASN A 33 6.89 -10.21 -7.03
C ASN A 33 5.36 -10.26 -6.73
N GLN A 34 4.94 -10.84 -5.60
CA GLN A 34 3.52 -10.87 -5.19
C GLN A 34 3.09 -9.57 -4.51
N LEU A 35 3.98 -8.93 -3.75
CA LEU A 35 3.74 -7.61 -3.17
C LEU A 35 3.80 -6.51 -4.25
N ALA A 36 4.70 -6.68 -5.22
CA ALA A 36 4.84 -5.85 -6.41
C ALA A 36 3.61 -5.86 -7.33
N GLY A 37 2.94 -7.00 -7.46
CA GLY A 37 1.74 -7.11 -8.29
C GLY A 37 0.48 -6.51 -7.64
N ALA A 38 0.46 -6.41 -6.30
CA ALA A 38 -0.68 -5.89 -5.55
C ALA A 38 -0.73 -4.35 -5.50
N THR A 39 0.43 -3.70 -5.59
CA THR A 39 0.55 -2.25 -5.78
C THR A 39 0.82 -2.02 -7.25
N GLY A 40 -0.18 -1.62 -8.05
CA GLY A 40 -0.08 -1.48 -9.52
C GLY A 40 0.92 -0.43 -10.05
N ASN A 41 2.04 -0.19 -9.37
CA ASN A 41 3.07 0.77 -9.73
C ASN A 41 4.48 0.21 -9.44
N SER A 42 5.13 -0.31 -10.48
CA SER A 42 6.54 -0.80 -10.48
C SER A 42 7.59 0.20 -9.97
N VAL A 43 7.22 1.47 -9.83
CA VAL A 43 8.08 2.55 -9.32
C VAL A 43 8.25 2.45 -7.80
N TYR A 44 7.21 2.08 -7.05
CA TYR A 44 7.30 1.95 -5.59
C TYR A 44 8.09 0.70 -5.17
N GLU A 45 7.92 -0.41 -5.89
CA GLU A 45 8.67 -1.65 -5.63
C GLU A 45 10.18 -1.42 -5.76
N LYS A 46 10.63 -0.82 -6.88
CA LYS A 46 12.04 -0.51 -7.11
C LYS A 46 12.60 0.43 -6.05
N ALA A 47 11.79 1.37 -5.57
CA ALA A 47 12.19 2.29 -4.52
C ALA A 47 12.36 1.58 -3.18
N VAL A 48 11.44 0.69 -2.80
CA VAL A 48 11.56 -0.10 -1.56
C VAL A 48 12.77 -1.03 -1.61
N LEU A 49 13.00 -1.72 -2.73
CA LEU A 49 14.18 -2.57 -2.92
C LEU A 49 15.48 -1.77 -2.80
N ARG A 50 15.54 -0.59 -3.40
CA ARG A 50 16.71 0.30 -3.30
C ARG A 50 16.95 0.79 -1.88
N VAL A 51 15.89 1.17 -1.16
CA VAL A 51 15.98 1.57 0.26
C VAL A 51 16.51 0.40 1.11
N ARG A 52 16.03 -0.82 0.87
CA ARG A 52 16.51 -2.03 1.57
C ARG A 52 18.00 -2.24 1.34
N ASP A 53 18.45 -2.15 0.10
CA ASP A 53 19.85 -2.38 -0.25
C ASP A 53 20.76 -1.29 0.35
N ASP A 54 20.33 -0.02 0.34
CA ASP A 54 21.08 1.09 0.96
C ASP A 54 21.19 0.91 2.49
N VAL A 55 20.10 0.51 3.15
CA VAL A 55 20.10 0.25 4.61
C VAL A 55 20.96 -0.97 4.96
N ALA A 56 20.97 -2.02 4.12
CA ALA A 56 21.81 -3.20 4.33
C ALA A 56 23.31 -2.88 4.25
N VAL A 57 23.69 -1.82 3.52
CA VAL A 57 25.08 -1.31 3.42
C VAL A 57 25.41 -0.35 4.57
N GLY A 58 24.43 0.01 5.42
CA GLY A 58 24.60 0.85 6.60
C GLY A 58 24.25 2.32 6.38
N TYR A 59 23.58 2.68 5.30
CA TYR A 59 23.05 4.04 5.15
C TYR A 59 21.85 4.27 6.08
N PRO A 60 21.70 5.50 6.63
CA PRO A 60 20.54 5.85 7.41
C PRO A 60 19.25 5.69 6.59
N VAL A 61 18.23 5.06 7.16
CA VAL A 61 16.93 4.83 6.52
C VAL A 61 16.33 6.16 6.04
N ASN A 62 16.51 7.24 6.80
CA ASN A 62 16.02 8.57 6.40
C ASN A 62 16.65 9.10 5.09
N MET A 63 17.91 8.76 4.80
CA MET A 63 18.63 9.23 3.62
C MET A 63 18.23 8.39 2.41
N SER A 64 18.12 7.08 2.60
CA SER A 64 17.65 6.13 1.58
C SER A 64 16.24 6.49 1.11
N LEU A 65 15.33 6.81 2.05
CA LEU A 65 13.97 7.27 1.73
C LEU A 65 13.97 8.61 0.98
N LYS A 66 14.79 9.58 1.40
CA LYS A 66 14.92 10.88 0.70
C LYS A 66 15.38 10.73 -0.75
N GLN A 67 16.33 9.83 -1.02
CA GLN A 67 16.88 9.66 -2.37
C GLN A 67 15.84 9.16 -3.38
N THR A 68 14.82 8.44 -2.92
CA THR A 68 13.76 7.95 -3.80
C THR A 68 12.74 9.01 -4.18
N ASN A 69 12.60 10.12 -3.44
CA ASN A 69 11.62 11.21 -3.69
C ASN A 69 10.15 10.78 -3.87
N LEU A 70 9.80 9.54 -3.52
CA LEU A 70 8.43 9.02 -3.61
C LEU A 70 7.70 9.07 -2.27
N PHE A 71 8.45 9.19 -1.18
CA PHE A 71 7.91 9.25 0.18
C PHE A 71 7.72 10.71 0.58
N PRO A 72 6.56 11.08 1.14
CA PRO A 72 6.35 12.44 1.60
C PRO A 72 7.17 12.73 2.85
N HIS A 73 7.38 14.04 3.08
CA HIS A 73 8.29 14.55 4.11
C HIS A 73 8.03 14.02 5.52
N MET A 74 6.77 13.77 5.87
CA MET A 74 6.41 13.25 7.20
C MET A 74 6.96 11.84 7.46
N VAL A 75 6.97 10.97 6.44
CA VAL A 75 7.56 9.61 6.55
C VAL A 75 9.07 9.70 6.81
N ILE A 76 9.74 10.57 6.05
CA ILE A 76 11.18 10.81 6.18
C ILE A 76 11.53 11.34 7.58
N GLN A 77 10.72 12.25 8.14
CA GLN A 77 10.93 12.84 9.45
C GLN A 77 10.68 11.84 10.58
N MET A 78 9.57 11.11 10.55
CA MET A 78 9.26 10.07 11.55
C MET A 78 10.32 8.96 11.55
N THR A 79 10.80 8.58 10.37
CA THR A 79 11.91 7.62 10.23
C THR A 79 13.20 8.18 10.83
N ALA A 80 13.55 9.44 10.57
CA ALA A 80 14.74 10.06 11.16
C ALA A 80 14.68 10.09 12.69
N ILE A 81 13.54 10.47 13.27
CA ILE A 81 13.31 10.48 14.72
C ILE A 81 13.41 9.06 15.28
N GLY A 82 12.80 8.07 14.61
CA GLY A 82 12.83 6.67 15.04
C GLY A 82 14.23 6.06 14.97
N GLU A 83 15.02 6.45 13.97
CA GLU A 83 16.40 6.00 13.80
C GLU A 83 17.34 6.60 14.85
N GLU A 84 17.20 7.89 15.16
CA GLU A 84 17.95 8.55 16.25
C GLU A 84 17.56 8.04 17.65
N ALA A 85 16.28 7.73 17.86
CA ALA A 85 15.76 7.23 19.13
C ALA A 85 15.85 5.70 19.30
N GLY A 86 16.30 4.96 18.28
CA GLY A 86 16.29 3.50 18.27
C GLY A 86 14.88 2.88 18.31
N ALA A 87 13.86 3.65 17.93
CA ALA A 87 12.43 3.31 17.98
C ALA A 87 11.78 3.36 16.59
N LEU A 88 12.52 2.94 15.55
CA LEU A 88 12.09 3.00 14.16
C LEU A 88 10.77 2.26 13.94
N ASP A 89 10.61 1.06 14.49
CA ASP A 89 9.39 0.26 14.35
C ASP A 89 8.15 1.00 14.88
N ALA A 90 8.27 1.66 16.03
CA ALA A 90 7.18 2.43 16.63
C ALA A 90 6.82 3.65 15.78
N MET A 91 7.81 4.33 15.19
CA MET A 91 7.56 5.48 14.31
C MET A 91 6.96 5.06 12.97
N LEU A 92 7.40 3.94 12.38
CA LEU A 92 6.80 3.38 11.17
C LEU A 92 5.35 2.94 11.39
N PHE A 93 5.05 2.33 12.54
CA PHE A 93 3.68 2.00 12.91
C PHE A 93 2.79 3.24 13.00
N LYS A 94 3.29 4.31 13.62
CA LYS A 94 2.59 5.60 13.72
C LYS A 94 2.36 6.25 12.35
N VAL A 95 3.32 6.12 11.44
CA VAL A 95 3.14 6.56 10.04
C VAL A 95 2.01 5.75 9.38
N ALA A 96 1.99 4.43 9.55
CA ALA A 96 0.94 3.58 8.99
C ALA A 96 -0.45 3.96 9.52
N GLU A 97 -0.59 4.16 10.84
CA GLU A 97 -1.85 4.63 11.46
C GLU A 97 -2.31 5.97 10.91
N TYR A 98 -1.38 6.91 10.70
CA TYR A 98 -1.71 8.22 10.12
C TYR A 98 -2.25 8.07 8.69
N TYR A 99 -1.62 7.23 7.86
CA TYR A 99 -2.10 7.01 6.49
C TYR A 99 -3.45 6.31 6.45
N GLU A 100 -3.68 5.35 7.35
CA GLU A 100 -4.99 4.71 7.48
C GLU A 100 -6.06 5.73 7.86
N GLN A 101 -5.77 6.62 8.81
CA GLN A 101 -6.67 7.72 9.17
C GLN A 101 -6.90 8.68 8.00
N GLU A 102 -5.86 9.07 7.27
CA GLU A 102 -5.99 9.99 6.12
C GLU A 102 -6.84 9.39 5.01
N VAL A 103 -6.68 8.08 4.74
CA VAL A 103 -7.51 7.33 3.79
C VAL A 103 -8.95 7.28 4.27
N ASN A 104 -9.21 6.92 5.52
CA ASN A 104 -10.55 6.87 6.08
C ASN A 104 -11.23 8.25 6.04
N ASN A 105 -10.53 9.31 6.45
CA ASN A 105 -11.03 10.68 6.37
C ASN A 105 -11.37 11.10 4.94
N SER A 106 -10.54 10.70 3.97
CA SER A 106 -10.79 10.98 2.56
C SER A 106 -12.03 10.24 2.05
N VAL A 107 -12.20 8.99 2.45
CA VAL A 107 -13.39 8.18 2.10
C VAL A 107 -14.65 8.80 2.71
N ASP A 108 -14.61 9.19 3.98
CA ASP A 108 -15.73 9.81 4.68
C ASP A 108 -16.08 11.18 4.06
N ALA A 109 -15.07 11.98 3.72
CA ALA A 109 -15.27 13.26 3.03
C ALA A 109 -15.95 13.05 1.67
N LEU A 110 -15.48 12.10 0.87
CA LEU A 110 -16.09 11.77 -0.42
C LEU A 110 -17.54 11.29 -0.23
N ALA A 111 -17.80 10.43 0.75
CA ALA A 111 -19.14 9.95 1.07
C ALA A 111 -20.07 11.12 1.46
N SER A 112 -19.59 12.03 2.31
CA SER A 112 -20.33 13.22 2.75
C SER A 112 -20.66 14.20 1.61
N LEU A 113 -19.86 14.22 0.54
CA LEU A 113 -20.11 15.05 -0.64
C LEU A 113 -21.06 14.38 -1.65
N ILE A 114 -21.11 13.06 -1.69
CA ILE A 114 -22.04 12.34 -2.57
C ILE A 114 -23.49 12.59 -2.15
N GLU A 115 -23.78 12.65 -0.85
CA GLU A 115 -25.12 12.91 -0.32
C GLU A 115 -25.76 14.22 -0.86
N PRO A 116 -25.14 15.40 -0.72
CA PRO A 116 -25.68 16.64 -1.25
C PRO A 116 -25.72 16.66 -2.78
N MET A 117 -24.78 16.02 -3.47
CA MET A 117 -24.80 15.91 -4.93
C MET A 117 -26.04 15.17 -5.43
N ILE A 118 -26.43 14.06 -4.78
CA ILE A 118 -27.64 13.32 -5.11
C ILE A 118 -28.88 14.19 -4.88
N MET A 119 -28.95 14.93 -3.76
CA MET A 119 -30.07 15.84 -3.49
C MET A 119 -30.23 16.90 -4.58
N VAL A 120 -29.13 17.50 -5.06
CA VAL A 120 -29.17 18.48 -6.15
C VAL A 120 -29.70 17.86 -7.43
N ILE A 121 -29.22 16.68 -7.81
CA ILE A 121 -29.67 15.99 -9.03
C ILE A 121 -31.18 15.67 -8.95
N ILE A 122 -31.65 15.12 -7.83
CA ILE A 122 -33.07 14.82 -7.62
C ILE A 122 -33.90 16.10 -7.66
N GLY A 123 -33.44 17.17 -7.00
CA GLY A 123 -34.13 18.46 -7.00
C GLY A 123 -34.29 19.05 -8.40
N VAL A 124 -33.26 18.96 -9.24
CA VAL A 124 -33.33 19.41 -10.64
C VAL A 124 -34.26 18.53 -11.47
N LEU A 125 -34.20 17.20 -11.31
CA LEU A 125 -35.07 16.28 -12.04
C LEU A 125 -36.55 16.51 -11.70
N VAL A 126 -36.89 16.55 -10.41
CA VAL A 126 -38.26 16.76 -9.94
C VAL A 126 -38.73 18.19 -10.26
N GLY A 127 -37.89 19.19 -10.01
CA GLY A 127 -38.20 20.59 -10.33
C GLY A 127 -38.42 20.80 -11.83
N GLY A 128 -37.58 20.22 -12.68
CA GLY A 128 -37.73 20.25 -14.13
C GLY A 128 -39.01 19.55 -14.60
N MET A 129 -39.36 18.42 -13.99
CA MET A 129 -40.60 17.69 -14.28
C MET A 129 -41.84 18.53 -13.94
N VAL A 130 -41.86 19.16 -12.76
CA VAL A 130 -42.95 20.04 -12.33
C VAL A 130 -43.12 21.21 -13.30
N VAL A 131 -42.03 21.93 -13.61
CA VAL A 131 -42.07 23.05 -14.56
C VAL A 131 -42.57 22.57 -15.93
N GLY A 132 -42.07 21.43 -16.41
CA GLY A 132 -42.49 20.83 -17.68
C GLY A 132 -43.99 20.47 -17.72
N MET A 133 -44.56 20.04 -16.60
CA MET A 133 -45.98 19.70 -16.49
C MET A 133 -46.90 20.93 -16.40
N TYR A 134 -46.49 21.98 -15.67
CA TYR A 134 -47.33 23.16 -15.45
C TYR A 134 -47.25 24.20 -16.57
N LEU A 135 -46.10 24.34 -17.25
CA LEU A 135 -45.90 25.34 -18.30
C LEU A 135 -46.91 25.21 -19.47
N PRO A 136 -47.28 24.01 -19.95
CA PRO A 136 -48.35 23.83 -20.94
C PRO A 136 -49.73 24.29 -20.43
N ILE A 137 -50.04 24.04 -19.16
CA ILE A 137 -51.31 24.45 -18.55
C ILE A 137 -51.42 25.98 -18.55
N PHE A 138 -50.36 26.68 -18.16
CA PHE A 138 -50.32 28.15 -18.22
C PHE A 138 -50.49 28.70 -19.64
N LYS A 139 -49.89 28.04 -20.64
CA LYS A 139 -50.03 28.45 -22.04
C LYS A 139 -51.46 28.28 -22.56
N LEU A 140 -52.15 27.21 -22.16
CA LEU A 140 -53.55 27.00 -22.53
C LEU A 140 -54.49 27.97 -21.81
N ALA A 141 -54.22 28.27 -20.54
CA ALA A 141 -55.01 29.21 -19.75
C ALA A 141 -54.88 30.68 -20.22
N ALA A 142 -53.77 31.04 -20.86
CA ALA A 142 -53.54 32.39 -21.37
C ALA A 142 -54.13 32.65 -22.77
N VAL A 143 -54.55 31.60 -23.48
CA VAL A 143 -55.09 31.67 -24.87
C VAL A 143 -56.63 31.72 -24.90
N VAL A 144 -57.29 31.43 -23.77
CA VAL A 144 -58.74 31.56 -23.58
C VAL A 144 -59.09 32.88 -22.90
#